data_AF-A0A2C5ZUZ6-F1
#
_entry.id   AF-A0A2C5ZUZ6-F1
#
_cell.length_a   1.000
_cell.length_b   1.000
_cell.length_c   1.000
_cell.angle_alpha   90.00
_cell.angle_beta   90.00
_cell.angle_gamma   90.00
#
_symmetry.space_group_name_H-M   'P 1'
#
loop_
_entity.id
_entity.type
_entity.pdbx_description
1 polymer ?
#
loop_
_entity_poly.entity_id
_entity_poly.type
_entity_poly.pdbx_seq_one_letter_code
_entity_poly.pdbx_strand_id
1 'polypeptide(L)'
;MASIDDIFKNVGVPSKRKLEAIKDPNEIYKSSKLSSSNGSSRHGSDPDGGDVAHGDDDDDLEAGPAMPPPPPPPGQDGPEEPDVGDDDEGRFFGGGITKQESEVLDFVEGAGEAAQGPEKIDLGWLRKTAQNLERRIAKNAELRAKFESEPAKFIGSEADLDADIKALSILSEHPALYPDFAELGGAGQLVGLLAHDNTDIAIDAIEIIGELTDEDVAAEDEQWNGLVDALLDADLVGLLVSNFARLDEEDEADRNGVYYALGVVENLCSRPATAARMGREDGLLTWLLRRIQRKEARVSQNKQYAAEVLAILSQSSAEGRGRIVGLDAVDAMLQLVARYRKGDPDKGGEEEEYMEDLFEALTCLVDEPAGKAK
;
A
#
# COMPACT_ATOMS: atom_id res chain seq x y z
N MET A 1 5.75 -19.68 65.64
CA MET A 1 5.05 -20.33 64.52
C MET A 1 3.67 -19.69 64.46
N ALA A 2 3.45 -18.80 63.49
CA ALA A 2 2.17 -18.12 63.29
C ALA A 2 1.31 -18.95 62.33
N SER A 3 0.01 -19.06 62.61
CA SER A 3 -0.94 -19.88 61.87
C SER A 3 -1.29 -19.25 60.52
N ILE A 4 -1.46 -20.11 59.50
CA ILE A 4 -1.75 -19.76 58.10
C ILE A 4 -3.14 -19.11 57.93
N ASP A 5 -4.02 -19.20 58.93
CA ASP A 5 -5.37 -18.65 58.91
C ASP A 5 -5.48 -17.13 59.16
N ASP A 6 -4.42 -16.46 59.62
CA ASP A 6 -4.46 -15.01 59.91
C ASP A 6 -4.13 -14.12 58.70
N ILE A 7 -3.62 -14.70 57.60
CA ILE A 7 -3.22 -13.95 56.40
C ILE A 7 -4.41 -13.64 55.48
N PHE A 8 -5.49 -14.42 55.53
CA PHE A 8 -6.64 -14.27 54.61
C PHE A 8 -7.80 -13.42 55.16
N LYS A 9 -7.67 -12.80 56.34
CA LYS A 9 -8.76 -12.02 56.95
C LYS A 9 -8.70 -10.50 56.76
N ASN A 10 -7.67 -9.95 56.11
CA ASN A 10 -7.49 -8.49 55.98
C ASN A 10 -7.27 -8.01 54.54
N VAL A 11 -8.21 -8.31 53.65
CA VAL A 11 -8.36 -7.55 52.40
C VAL A 11 -9.82 -7.12 52.23
N GLY A 12 -10.16 -5.98 52.84
CA GLY A 12 -11.43 -5.29 52.58
C GLY A 12 -11.35 -4.54 51.26
N VAL A 13 -12.07 -5.02 50.25
CA VAL A 13 -12.31 -4.30 48.99
C VAL A 13 -13.62 -3.49 49.14
N PRO A 14 -13.65 -2.17 48.89
CA PRO A 14 -14.90 -1.44 48.75
C PRO A 14 -15.50 -1.75 47.37
N SER A 15 -16.46 -2.68 47.34
CA SER A 15 -17.26 -2.99 46.16
C SER A 15 -18.37 -1.95 45.98
N LYS A 16 -18.19 -1.03 45.02
CA LYS A 16 -19.28 -0.28 44.36
C LYS A 16 -18.90 0.04 42.91
N ARG A 17 -19.10 -0.90 42.00
CA ARG A 17 -19.45 -0.60 40.60
C ARG A 17 -20.72 -1.34 40.26
N LYS A 18 -21.69 -0.58 39.76
CA LYS A 18 -23.02 -1.03 39.35
C LYS A 18 -22.84 -1.93 38.12
N LEU A 19 -23.36 -3.15 38.17
CA LEU A 19 -23.38 -4.07 37.04
C LEU A 19 -24.34 -3.50 35.99
N GLU A 20 -23.85 -3.06 34.83
CA GLU A 20 -24.71 -2.78 33.68
C GLU A 20 -25.04 -4.09 32.97
N ALA A 21 -26.33 -4.24 32.62
CA ALA A 21 -26.84 -5.42 31.94
C ALA A 21 -26.33 -5.47 30.50
N ILE A 22 -25.92 -6.67 30.07
CA ILE A 22 -25.55 -7.02 28.70
C ILE A 22 -26.68 -6.57 27.76
N LYS A 23 -26.38 -5.63 26.86
CA LYS A 23 -27.28 -5.21 25.78
C LYS A 23 -27.18 -6.16 24.60
N ASP A 24 -28.33 -6.53 24.05
CA ASP A 24 -28.51 -7.42 22.89
C ASP A 24 -27.85 -6.81 21.62
N PRO A 25 -27.04 -7.56 20.87
CA PRO A 25 -26.38 -7.11 19.64
C PRO A 25 -27.32 -6.61 18.52
N ASN A 26 -28.62 -6.88 18.60
CA ASN A 26 -29.59 -6.49 17.54
C ASN A 26 -30.16 -5.06 17.64
N GLU A 27 -29.74 -4.23 18.60
CA GLU A 27 -30.31 -2.87 18.77
C GLU A 27 -29.50 -1.71 18.15
N ILE A 28 -28.42 -1.96 17.39
CA ILE A 28 -27.53 -0.91 16.84
C ILE A 28 -27.80 -0.58 15.35
N TYR A 29 -28.94 -0.97 14.77
CA TYR A 29 -29.33 -0.53 13.43
C TYR A 29 -30.65 0.25 13.43
N LYS A 30 -30.55 1.57 13.62
CA LYS A 30 -31.57 2.52 13.16
C LYS A 30 -30.97 3.42 12.09
N SER A 31 -31.10 2.97 10.85
CA SER A 31 -30.89 3.75 9.65
C SER A 31 -31.96 4.83 9.49
N SER A 32 -31.51 6.03 9.19
CA SER A 32 -32.31 7.18 8.78
C SER A 32 -33.03 6.85 7.47
N LYS A 33 -34.33 6.59 7.56
CA LYS A 33 -35.23 6.33 6.45
C LYS A 33 -35.74 7.67 5.92
N LEU A 34 -35.35 8.07 4.71
CA LEU A 34 -36.09 9.07 3.93
C LEU A 34 -36.37 8.52 2.53
N SER A 35 -37.66 8.38 2.27
CA SER A 35 -38.30 7.87 1.06
C SER A 35 -38.41 8.95 -0.02
N SER A 36 -38.27 8.53 -1.27
CA SER A 36 -38.54 9.31 -2.49
C SER A 36 -40.00 9.74 -2.64
N SER A 37 -40.27 10.97 -3.07
CA SER A 37 -41.01 11.29 -4.33
C SER A 37 -41.51 12.75 -4.41
N ASN A 38 -41.37 13.31 -5.62
CA ASN A 38 -42.15 14.36 -6.30
C ASN A 38 -42.31 15.79 -5.74
N GLY A 39 -41.98 16.77 -6.62
CA GLY A 39 -42.98 17.75 -7.08
C GLY A 39 -42.86 19.21 -6.60
N SER A 40 -42.21 20.04 -7.42
CA SER A 40 -42.61 21.40 -7.87
C SER A 40 -43.15 22.49 -6.90
N SER A 41 -42.50 23.66 -7.03
CA SER A 41 -43.10 25.02 -7.17
C SER A 41 -43.20 25.95 -5.94
N ARG A 42 -42.88 27.24 -6.23
CA ARG A 42 -43.18 28.53 -5.53
C ARG A 42 -42.10 29.02 -4.55
N HIS A 43 -41.39 30.12 -4.84
CA HIS A 43 -41.77 31.54 -5.00
C HIS A 43 -41.77 32.29 -3.66
N GLY A 44 -40.99 33.37 -3.59
CA GLY A 44 -41.35 34.55 -2.81
C GLY A 44 -40.38 34.98 -1.71
N SER A 45 -39.76 36.13 -1.96
CA SER A 45 -39.57 37.27 -1.03
C SER A 45 -38.62 37.14 0.16
N ASP A 46 -37.44 37.77 -0.01
CA ASP A 46 -36.82 38.71 0.94
C ASP A 46 -37.85 39.64 1.62
N PRO A 47 -37.63 40.18 2.84
CA PRO A 47 -36.49 41.08 3.05
C PRO A 47 -35.90 41.21 4.48
N ASP A 48 -34.79 41.94 4.51
CA ASP A 48 -34.50 43.06 5.41
C ASP A 48 -33.47 42.87 6.52
N GLY A 49 -32.51 43.81 6.55
CA GLY A 49 -31.92 44.28 7.80
C GLY A 49 -30.40 44.37 7.88
N GLY A 50 -29.83 45.50 7.45
CA GLY A 50 -28.87 46.22 8.32
C GLY A 50 -27.42 46.38 7.88
N ASP A 51 -27.20 47.41 7.05
CA ASP A 51 -26.07 48.35 6.96
C ASP A 51 -24.61 47.93 7.25
N VAL A 52 -23.81 48.10 6.19
CA VAL A 52 -22.38 48.42 6.16
C VAL A 52 -22.19 49.93 6.01
N ALA A 53 -21.16 50.49 6.66
CA ALA A 53 -20.69 51.86 6.42
C ALA A 53 -19.45 51.87 5.50
N HIS A 54 -19.48 52.79 4.55
CA HIS A 54 -18.59 53.07 3.42
C HIS A 54 -17.10 53.35 3.74
N GLY A 55 -16.26 53.06 2.74
CA GLY A 55 -14.94 53.66 2.51
C GLY A 55 -14.55 53.47 1.03
N ASP A 56 -14.22 54.58 0.37
CA ASP A 56 -14.16 54.85 -1.08
C ASP A 56 -13.08 54.11 -1.92
N ASP A 57 -13.41 54.03 -3.22
CA ASP A 57 -12.61 54.21 -4.45
C ASP A 57 -11.22 53.55 -4.58
N ASP A 58 -11.09 52.64 -5.57
CA ASP A 58 -10.22 52.89 -6.74
C ASP A 58 -10.51 51.87 -7.86
N ASP A 59 -10.50 52.41 -9.09
CA ASP A 59 -10.75 51.76 -10.38
C ASP A 59 -9.72 50.67 -10.73
N ASP A 60 -10.20 49.50 -11.18
CA ASP A 60 -9.54 48.72 -12.25
C ASP A 60 -10.58 47.81 -12.93
N LEU A 61 -11.01 48.25 -14.11
CA LEU A 61 -11.92 47.54 -15.01
C LEU A 61 -11.12 46.60 -15.92
N GLU A 62 -11.28 45.28 -15.77
CA GLU A 62 -10.95 44.32 -16.81
C GLU A 62 -12.17 43.47 -17.19
N ALA A 63 -12.50 43.53 -18.47
CA ALA A 63 -13.76 43.08 -19.07
C ALA A 63 -13.79 41.58 -19.35
N GLY A 64 -14.76 40.87 -18.76
CA GLY A 64 -15.12 39.48 -19.12
C GLY A 64 -16.44 39.43 -19.91
N PRO A 65 -16.61 38.49 -20.87
CA PRO A 65 -17.77 38.45 -21.76
C PRO A 65 -19.09 38.04 -21.09
N ALA A 66 -20.19 38.60 -21.59
CA ALA A 66 -21.55 38.44 -21.05
C ALA A 66 -22.12 37.00 -21.21
N MET A 67 -22.91 36.58 -20.23
CA MET A 67 -23.63 35.28 -20.23
C MET A 67 -24.73 35.23 -21.31
N PRO A 68 -24.96 34.06 -21.94
CA PRO A 68 -26.02 33.90 -22.94
C PRO A 68 -27.44 33.92 -22.32
N PRO A 69 -28.47 34.37 -23.08
CA PRO A 69 -29.83 34.50 -22.58
C PRO A 69 -30.51 33.13 -22.39
N PRO A 70 -31.44 32.99 -21.41
CA PRO A 70 -32.14 31.75 -21.15
C PRO A 70 -33.16 31.40 -22.24
N PRO A 71 -33.44 30.10 -22.47
CA PRO A 71 -34.37 29.65 -23.50
C PRO A 71 -35.85 29.95 -23.15
N PRO A 72 -36.70 30.20 -24.17
CA PRO A 72 -38.12 30.45 -23.97
C PRO A 72 -38.91 29.18 -23.57
N PRO A 73 -40.01 29.31 -22.80
CA PRO A 73 -40.82 28.19 -22.33
C PRO A 73 -41.70 27.57 -23.43
N PRO A 74 -42.20 26.33 -23.25
CA PRO A 74 -42.74 25.52 -24.33
C PRO A 74 -44.24 25.77 -24.60
N GLY A 75 -44.59 25.90 -25.88
CA GLY A 75 -45.94 25.72 -26.41
C GLY A 75 -46.47 26.85 -27.31
N GLN A 76 -46.92 26.46 -28.52
CA GLN A 76 -47.71 27.22 -29.51
C GLN A 76 -46.93 28.29 -30.31
N ASP A 77 -46.95 28.38 -31.65
CA ASP A 77 -47.66 27.72 -32.75
C ASP A 77 -46.82 27.93 -34.03
N GLY A 78 -46.84 27.01 -35.00
CA GLY A 78 -46.31 27.25 -36.35
C GLY A 78 -47.28 28.06 -37.22
N PRO A 79 -47.20 28.02 -38.57
CA PRO A 79 -46.09 27.69 -39.47
C PRO A 79 -45.81 28.85 -40.46
N GLU A 80 -44.69 28.80 -41.20
CA GLU A 80 -44.63 29.19 -42.63
C GLU A 80 -43.19 29.00 -43.15
N GLU A 81 -43.03 28.13 -44.15
CA GLU A 81 -41.82 28.06 -44.96
C GLU A 81 -41.68 29.31 -45.83
N PRO A 82 -40.43 29.66 -46.19
CA PRO A 82 -40.15 29.62 -47.62
C PRO A 82 -38.77 29.05 -47.98
N ASP A 83 -38.78 28.20 -48.99
CA ASP A 83 -37.92 28.27 -50.18
C ASP A 83 -36.41 28.34 -49.93
N VAL A 84 -35.78 27.17 -49.77
CA VAL A 84 -34.32 27.04 -49.94
C VAL A 84 -34.04 26.69 -51.39
N GLY A 85 -33.68 27.74 -52.13
CA GLY A 85 -33.08 27.66 -53.44
C GLY A 85 -31.70 27.01 -53.41
N ASP A 86 -31.42 26.42 -54.57
CA ASP A 86 -30.23 25.73 -55.03
C ASP A 86 -28.97 26.63 -54.99
N ASP A 87 -27.95 26.26 -54.22
CA ASP A 87 -26.57 26.72 -54.42
C ASP A 87 -25.55 25.56 -54.42
N ASP A 88 -25.37 25.03 -55.63
CA ASP A 88 -24.16 24.32 -56.07
C ASP A 88 -22.90 25.17 -55.85
N GLU A 89 -22.30 25.10 -54.66
CA GLU A 89 -20.88 25.46 -54.50
C GLU A 89 -20.17 24.57 -53.49
N GLY A 90 -19.76 23.40 -53.99
CA GLY A 90 -18.86 22.51 -53.27
C GLY A 90 -17.51 23.19 -53.00
N ARG A 91 -17.24 23.51 -51.73
CA ARG A 91 -15.89 23.58 -51.16
C ARG A 91 -15.95 23.52 -49.62
N PHE A 92 -15.32 22.46 -49.11
CA PHE A 92 -14.38 22.55 -47.99
C PHE A 92 -14.91 22.43 -46.55
N PHE A 93 -15.64 21.37 -46.19
CA PHE A 93 -15.47 20.61 -44.93
C PHE A 93 -16.12 19.24 -45.17
N GLY A 94 -15.44 18.10 -45.20
CA GLY A 94 -14.24 17.71 -44.47
C GLY A 94 -14.45 16.47 -43.59
N GLY A 95 -15.53 15.69 -43.78
CA GLY A 95 -15.71 14.38 -43.16
C GLY A 95 -16.13 13.37 -44.23
N GLY A 96 -15.17 12.76 -44.91
CA GLY A 96 -15.38 11.81 -46.01
C GLY A 96 -15.83 10.42 -45.55
N ILE A 97 -16.78 10.34 -44.63
CA ILE A 97 -17.36 9.10 -44.12
C ILE A 97 -18.87 9.20 -44.30
N THR A 98 -19.42 8.32 -45.11
CA THR A 98 -20.86 8.15 -45.28
C THR A 98 -21.49 7.65 -43.98
N LYS A 99 -22.79 7.88 -43.76
CA LYS A 99 -23.50 7.36 -42.57
C LYS A 99 -23.35 5.84 -42.38
N GLN A 100 -23.23 5.10 -43.47
CA GLN A 100 -22.95 3.67 -43.42
C GLN A 100 -21.53 3.37 -42.97
N GLU A 101 -20.53 4.14 -43.40
CA GLU A 101 -19.15 4.00 -42.94
C GLU A 101 -18.99 4.43 -41.47
N SER A 102 -19.76 5.40 -40.98
CA SER A 102 -19.79 5.73 -39.54
C SER A 102 -20.44 4.63 -38.71
N GLU A 103 -21.55 4.04 -39.17
CA GLU A 103 -22.18 2.89 -38.49
C GLU A 103 -21.29 1.63 -38.53
N VAL A 104 -20.52 1.44 -39.61
CA VAL A 104 -19.53 0.37 -39.71
C VAL A 104 -18.34 0.62 -38.78
N LEU A 105 -17.88 1.87 -38.64
CA LEU A 105 -16.85 2.24 -37.66
C LEU A 105 -17.33 2.03 -36.23
N ASP A 106 -18.54 2.46 -35.90
CA ASP A 106 -19.16 2.27 -34.57
C ASP A 106 -19.35 0.77 -34.24
N PHE A 107 -19.66 -0.05 -35.24
CA PHE A 107 -19.74 -1.51 -35.10
C PHE A 107 -18.34 -2.15 -34.93
N VAL A 108 -17.31 -1.65 -35.61
CA VAL A 108 -15.94 -2.15 -35.51
C VAL A 108 -15.29 -1.74 -34.18
N GLU A 109 -15.57 -0.52 -33.71
CA GLU A 109 -15.12 0.02 -32.42
C GLU A 109 -15.86 -0.68 -31.27
N GLY A 110 -17.18 -0.83 -31.36
CA GLY A 110 -18.00 -1.59 -30.41
C GLY A 110 -17.70 -3.10 -30.40
N ALA A 111 -17.27 -3.70 -31.52
CA ALA A 111 -16.86 -5.10 -31.58
C ALA A 111 -15.43 -5.34 -31.06
N GLY A 112 -14.57 -4.32 -31.05
CA GLY A 112 -13.24 -4.37 -30.46
C GLY A 112 -13.27 -4.41 -28.93
N GLU A 113 -14.21 -3.67 -28.33
CA GLU A 113 -14.39 -3.60 -26.88
C GLU A 113 -15.33 -4.69 -26.33
N ALA A 114 -16.33 -5.14 -27.09
CA ALA A 114 -17.29 -6.15 -26.63
C ALA A 114 -16.84 -7.63 -26.79
N ALA A 115 -15.68 -7.90 -27.38
CA ALA A 115 -15.21 -9.26 -27.67
C ALA A 115 -14.23 -9.84 -26.63
N GLN A 116 -13.79 -9.06 -25.64
CA GLN A 116 -12.99 -9.57 -24.54
C GLN A 116 -13.95 -9.88 -23.39
N GLY A 117 -14.27 -11.17 -23.22
CA GLY A 117 -14.76 -11.66 -21.93
C GLY A 117 -13.77 -11.29 -20.80
N PRO A 118 -14.12 -11.54 -19.52
CA PRO A 118 -13.22 -11.26 -18.41
C PRO A 118 -11.82 -11.78 -18.73
N GLU A 119 -10.81 -10.91 -18.59
CA GLU A 119 -9.43 -11.24 -18.96
C GLU A 119 -9.03 -12.51 -18.21
N LYS A 120 -8.69 -13.54 -18.97
CA LYS A 120 -8.36 -14.83 -18.39
C LYS A 120 -6.90 -14.79 -17.95
N ILE A 121 -6.67 -14.83 -16.64
CA ILE A 121 -5.33 -14.86 -16.05
C ILE A 121 -4.75 -16.26 -16.23
N ASP A 122 -4.17 -16.50 -17.40
CA ASP A 122 -3.49 -17.76 -17.74
C ASP A 122 -2.07 -17.50 -18.24
N LEU A 123 -1.36 -18.56 -18.65
CA LEU A 123 0.02 -18.47 -19.13
C LEU A 123 0.17 -17.53 -20.34
N GLY A 124 -0.87 -17.36 -21.16
CA GLY A 124 -0.86 -16.41 -22.27
C GLY A 124 -0.88 -14.96 -21.78
N TRP A 125 -1.72 -14.68 -20.79
CA TRP A 125 -1.73 -13.40 -20.08
C TRP A 125 -0.38 -13.12 -19.43
N LEU A 126 0.14 -14.08 -18.67
CA LEU A 126 1.40 -13.92 -17.93
C LEU A 126 2.57 -13.55 -18.85
N ARG A 127 2.72 -14.24 -19.99
CA ARG A 127 3.76 -13.93 -20.98
C ARG A 127 3.62 -12.52 -21.53
N LYS A 128 2.39 -12.07 -21.81
CA LYS A 128 2.13 -10.72 -22.31
C LYS A 128 2.46 -9.68 -21.24
N THR A 129 2.04 -9.91 -19.99
CA THR A 129 2.29 -9.03 -18.84
C THR A 129 3.78 -8.91 -18.55
N ALA A 130 4.51 -10.03 -18.43
CA ALA A 130 5.95 -10.04 -18.19
C ALA A 130 6.74 -9.33 -19.31
N GLN A 131 6.40 -9.58 -20.57
CA GLN A 131 7.03 -8.88 -21.70
C GLN A 131 6.68 -7.39 -21.73
N ASN A 132 5.50 -7.01 -21.29
CA ASN A 132 5.11 -5.60 -21.23
C ASN A 132 5.89 -4.88 -20.11
N LEU A 133 5.98 -5.49 -18.94
CA LEU A 133 6.79 -4.99 -17.83
C LEU A 133 8.25 -4.80 -18.25
N GLU A 134 8.86 -5.79 -18.91
CA GLU A 134 10.23 -5.68 -19.44
C GLU A 134 10.40 -4.46 -20.35
N ARG A 135 9.45 -4.25 -21.27
CA ARG A 135 9.47 -3.10 -22.19
C ARG A 135 9.27 -1.78 -21.44
N ARG A 136 8.44 -1.73 -20.40
CA ARG A 136 8.26 -0.53 -19.57
C ARG A 136 9.52 -0.18 -18.80
N ILE A 137 10.14 -1.16 -18.15
CA ILE A 137 11.40 -0.99 -17.43
C ILE A 137 12.47 -0.43 -18.38
N ALA A 138 12.63 -1.04 -19.56
CA ALA A 138 13.60 -0.59 -20.55
C ALA A 138 13.32 0.83 -21.06
N LYS A 139 12.05 1.14 -21.37
CA LYS A 139 11.65 2.48 -21.84
C LYS A 139 11.86 3.54 -20.77
N ASN A 140 11.51 3.23 -19.52
CA ASN A 140 11.71 4.12 -18.39
C ASN A 140 13.20 4.42 -18.20
N ALA A 141 14.04 3.37 -18.14
CA ALA A 141 15.48 3.51 -18.01
C ALA A 141 16.11 4.33 -19.16
N GLU A 142 15.65 4.12 -20.41
CA GLU A 142 16.09 4.91 -21.56
C GLU A 142 15.74 6.41 -21.40
N LEU A 143 14.51 6.71 -21.01
CA LEU A 143 14.05 8.10 -20.83
C LEU A 143 14.77 8.77 -19.66
N ARG A 144 15.00 8.07 -18.55
CA ARG A 144 15.80 8.56 -17.41
C ARG A 144 17.23 8.84 -17.82
N ALA A 145 17.87 7.95 -18.58
CA ALA A 145 19.24 8.15 -19.08
C ALA A 145 19.34 9.32 -20.07
N LYS A 146 18.30 9.54 -20.89
CA LYS A 146 18.27 10.60 -21.90
C LYS A 146 17.92 11.98 -21.33
N PHE A 147 17.11 12.01 -20.29
CA PHE A 147 16.52 13.22 -19.72
C PHE A 147 16.77 13.32 -18.21
N GLU A 148 17.97 12.95 -17.75
CA GLU A 148 18.36 12.86 -16.34
C GLU A 148 18.01 14.13 -15.53
N SER A 149 18.21 15.31 -16.12
CA SER A 149 17.91 16.60 -15.47
C SER A 149 16.49 17.12 -15.71
N GLU A 150 15.62 16.36 -16.38
CA GLU A 150 14.28 16.79 -16.79
C GLU A 150 13.20 15.75 -16.40
N PRO A 151 12.84 15.63 -15.10
CA PRO A 151 11.88 14.64 -14.61
C PRO A 151 10.52 14.64 -15.32
N ALA A 152 10.06 15.81 -15.76
CA ALA A 152 8.81 15.95 -16.51
C ALA A 152 8.76 15.13 -17.81
N LYS A 153 9.91 14.72 -18.37
CA LYS A 153 9.98 13.93 -19.61
C LYS A 153 9.87 12.43 -19.40
N PHE A 154 10.10 11.93 -18.19
CA PHE A 154 10.02 10.50 -17.87
C PHE A 154 8.95 10.16 -16.83
N ILE A 155 8.36 11.15 -16.14
CA ILE A 155 7.31 10.92 -15.13
C ILE A 155 6.10 10.14 -15.69
N GLY A 156 5.70 10.39 -16.94
CA GLY A 156 4.63 9.61 -17.57
C GLY A 156 5.01 8.14 -17.77
N SER A 157 6.28 7.85 -18.04
CA SER A 157 6.77 6.47 -18.12
C SER A 157 6.98 5.81 -16.75
N GLU A 158 7.16 6.60 -15.68
CA GLU A 158 7.16 6.09 -14.30
C GLU A 158 5.74 5.72 -13.88
N ALA A 159 4.75 6.57 -14.14
CA ALA A 159 3.34 6.26 -13.86
C ALA A 159 2.85 5.01 -14.62
N ASP A 160 3.26 4.86 -15.88
CA ASP A 160 2.99 3.64 -16.66
C ASP A 160 3.65 2.39 -16.06
N LEU A 161 4.85 2.54 -15.49
CA LEU A 161 5.61 1.43 -14.88
C LEU A 161 5.00 1.04 -13.52
N ASP A 162 4.68 2.01 -12.67
CA ASP A 162 3.93 1.85 -11.42
C ASP A 162 2.65 1.03 -11.66
N ALA A 163 1.84 1.43 -12.64
CA ALA A 163 0.60 0.73 -12.98
C ALA A 163 0.84 -0.73 -13.42
N ASP A 164 1.88 -0.96 -14.23
CA ASP A 164 2.24 -2.32 -14.68
C ASP A 164 2.82 -3.18 -13.54
N ILE A 165 3.48 -2.58 -12.53
CA ILE A 165 3.90 -3.27 -11.31
C ILE A 165 2.67 -3.66 -10.49
N LYS A 166 1.78 -2.71 -10.19
CA LYS A 166 0.57 -2.93 -9.40
C LYS A 166 -0.36 -3.96 -10.02
N ALA A 167 -0.41 -4.04 -11.35
CA ALA A 167 -1.17 -5.05 -12.07
C ALA A 167 -0.73 -6.49 -11.78
N LEU A 168 0.49 -6.72 -11.26
CA LEU A 168 0.97 -8.05 -10.89
C LEU A 168 0.36 -8.57 -9.59
N SER A 169 -0.28 -7.72 -8.77
CA SER A 169 -0.98 -8.11 -7.54
C SER A 169 -1.96 -9.28 -7.77
N ILE A 170 -2.62 -9.31 -8.94
CA ILE A 170 -3.56 -10.37 -9.33
C ILE A 170 -2.95 -11.78 -9.32
N LEU A 171 -1.62 -11.91 -9.40
CA LEU A 171 -0.95 -13.21 -9.33
C LEU A 171 -1.12 -13.88 -7.95
N SER A 172 -1.38 -13.13 -6.88
CA SER A 172 -1.70 -13.68 -5.56
C SER A 172 -2.96 -14.57 -5.59
N GLU A 173 -3.90 -14.30 -6.49
CA GLU A 173 -5.10 -15.13 -6.71
C GLU A 173 -4.83 -16.33 -7.64
N HIS A 174 -3.65 -16.38 -8.26
CA HIS A 174 -3.26 -17.37 -9.26
C HIS A 174 -1.86 -17.97 -8.99
N PRO A 175 -1.59 -18.53 -7.79
CA PRO A 175 -0.27 -19.05 -7.43
C PRO A 175 0.20 -20.23 -8.31
N ALA A 176 -0.73 -20.88 -9.03
CA ALA A 176 -0.39 -21.87 -10.06
C ALA A 176 0.53 -21.31 -11.18
N LEU A 177 0.56 -19.98 -11.36
CA LEU A 177 1.41 -19.29 -12.34
C LEU A 177 2.79 -18.90 -11.80
N TYR A 178 3.06 -19.06 -10.51
CA TYR A 178 4.33 -18.66 -9.89
C TYR A 178 5.56 -19.31 -10.53
N PRO A 179 5.58 -20.63 -10.82
CA PRO A 179 6.73 -21.25 -11.48
C PRO A 179 6.97 -20.68 -12.89
N ASP A 180 5.90 -20.46 -13.66
CA ASP A 180 6.00 -19.86 -14.99
C ASP A 180 6.48 -18.39 -14.92
N PHE A 181 6.03 -17.63 -13.92
CA PHE A 181 6.46 -16.24 -13.69
C PHE A 181 7.94 -16.17 -13.37
N ALA A 182 8.43 -17.10 -12.55
CA ALA A 182 9.85 -17.25 -12.25
C ALA A 182 10.66 -17.63 -13.52
N GLU A 183 10.19 -18.60 -14.31
CA GLU A 183 10.86 -19.03 -15.55
C GLU A 183 10.94 -17.91 -16.61
N LEU A 184 9.91 -17.07 -16.67
CA LEU A 184 9.87 -15.89 -17.56
C LEU A 184 10.78 -14.74 -17.07
N GLY A 185 11.42 -14.88 -15.91
CA GLY A 185 12.28 -13.86 -15.32
C GLY A 185 11.53 -12.73 -14.62
N GLY A 186 10.22 -12.86 -14.41
CA GLY A 186 9.39 -11.83 -13.78
C GLY A 186 9.79 -11.54 -12.33
N ALA A 187 10.15 -12.59 -11.58
CA ALA A 187 10.68 -12.44 -10.21
C ALA A 187 11.97 -11.58 -10.20
N GLY A 188 12.88 -11.83 -11.14
CA GLY A 188 14.10 -11.03 -11.26
C GLY A 188 13.85 -9.58 -11.69
N GLN A 189 12.83 -9.35 -12.53
CA GLN A 189 12.42 -8.00 -12.92
C GLN A 189 11.87 -7.21 -11.73
N LEU A 190 10.99 -7.80 -10.91
CA LEU A 190 10.49 -7.21 -9.68
C LEU A 190 11.61 -6.90 -8.71
N VAL A 191 12.50 -7.86 -8.46
CA VAL A 191 13.64 -7.66 -7.55
C VAL A 191 14.56 -6.56 -8.07
N GLY A 192 14.82 -6.50 -9.38
CA GLY A 192 15.62 -5.42 -9.99
C GLY A 192 15.04 -4.02 -9.78
N LEU A 193 13.71 -3.88 -9.68
CA LEU A 193 13.03 -2.60 -9.44
C LEU A 193 13.28 -2.05 -8.03
N LEU A 194 13.69 -2.87 -7.06
CA LEU A 194 14.09 -2.38 -5.73
C LEU A 194 15.31 -1.46 -5.80
N ALA A 195 16.13 -1.57 -6.86
CA ALA A 195 17.28 -0.68 -7.07
C ALA A 195 16.92 0.62 -7.82
N HIS A 196 15.64 0.84 -8.14
CA HIS A 196 15.19 2.01 -8.90
C HIS A 196 15.44 3.30 -8.12
N ASP A 197 15.85 4.37 -8.83
CA ASP A 197 16.19 5.67 -8.21
C ASP A 197 14.99 6.37 -7.55
N ASN A 198 13.81 6.26 -8.18
CA ASN A 198 12.56 6.69 -7.57
C ASN A 198 12.14 5.64 -6.52
N THR A 199 12.08 6.05 -5.25
CA THR A 199 11.72 5.17 -4.13
C THR A 199 10.28 4.68 -4.26
N ASP A 200 9.36 5.45 -4.83
CA ASP A 200 7.96 5.02 -5.03
C ASP A 200 7.88 3.71 -5.84
N ILE A 201 8.62 3.63 -6.94
CA ILE A 201 8.68 2.42 -7.80
C ILE A 201 9.29 1.22 -7.05
N ALA A 202 10.28 1.47 -6.21
CA ALA A 202 10.87 0.42 -5.39
C ALA A 202 9.90 -0.05 -4.29
N ILE A 203 9.15 0.88 -3.69
CA ILE A 203 8.12 0.60 -2.68
C ILE A 203 6.99 -0.22 -3.30
N ASP A 204 6.48 0.15 -4.49
CA ASP A 204 5.47 -0.62 -5.21
C ASP A 204 5.96 -2.05 -5.47
N ALA A 205 7.21 -2.23 -5.92
CA ALA A 205 7.76 -3.55 -6.17
C ALA A 205 7.88 -4.39 -4.88
N ILE A 206 8.24 -3.75 -3.75
CA ILE A 206 8.29 -4.40 -2.43
C ILE A 206 6.89 -4.80 -1.97
N GLU A 207 5.91 -3.91 -2.11
CA GLU A 207 4.50 -4.16 -1.78
C GLU A 207 3.96 -5.37 -2.55
N ILE A 208 4.17 -5.40 -3.87
CA ILE A 208 3.77 -6.54 -4.71
C ILE A 208 4.50 -7.82 -4.31
N ILE A 209 5.81 -7.77 -4.04
CA ILE A 209 6.51 -8.97 -3.53
C ILE A 209 5.89 -9.43 -2.20
N GLY A 210 5.52 -8.51 -1.32
CA GLY A 210 4.82 -8.79 -0.07
C GLY A 210 3.50 -9.53 -0.32
N GLU A 211 2.64 -8.99 -1.17
CA GLU A 211 1.34 -9.59 -1.51
C GLU A 211 1.48 -10.98 -2.14
N LEU A 212 2.45 -11.18 -3.04
CA LEU A 212 2.68 -12.49 -3.67
C LEU A 212 3.22 -13.52 -2.68
N THR A 213 3.87 -13.04 -1.62
CA THR A 213 4.45 -13.85 -0.56
C THR A 213 3.65 -13.79 0.73
N ASP A 214 2.37 -13.40 0.70
CA ASP A 214 1.55 -13.36 1.91
C ASP A 214 1.17 -14.79 2.37
N GLU A 215 1.03 -15.01 3.68
CA GLU A 215 0.62 -16.31 4.23
C GLU A 215 -0.82 -16.69 3.87
N ASP A 216 -1.68 -15.71 3.58
CA ASP A 216 -3.07 -15.92 3.15
C ASP A 216 -3.17 -16.36 1.67
N VAL A 217 -2.08 -16.27 0.90
CA VAL A 217 -2.03 -16.79 -0.47
C VAL A 217 -2.09 -18.31 -0.45
N ALA A 218 -3.11 -18.88 -1.12
CA ALA A 218 -3.32 -20.32 -1.24
C ALA A 218 -2.33 -21.00 -2.23
N ALA A 219 -1.03 -20.74 -2.07
CA ALA A 219 0.04 -21.34 -2.85
C ALA A 219 0.46 -22.70 -2.25
N GLU A 220 0.53 -23.72 -3.09
CA GLU A 220 1.15 -25.00 -2.71
C GLU A 220 2.66 -24.83 -2.52
N ASP A 221 3.28 -25.76 -1.79
CA ASP A 221 4.70 -25.66 -1.44
C ASP A 221 5.61 -25.52 -2.66
N GLU A 222 5.36 -26.26 -3.73
CA GLU A 222 6.13 -26.17 -4.97
C GLU A 222 5.98 -24.82 -5.68
N GLN A 223 4.78 -24.22 -5.63
CA GLN A 223 4.49 -22.94 -6.28
C GLN A 223 5.21 -21.81 -5.55
N TRP A 224 5.06 -21.79 -4.22
CA TRP A 224 5.74 -20.83 -3.37
C TRP A 224 7.25 -20.92 -3.46
N ASN A 225 7.82 -22.13 -3.34
CA ASN A 225 9.25 -22.34 -3.44
C ASN A 225 9.77 -21.89 -4.81
N GLY A 226 9.02 -22.16 -5.90
CA GLY A 226 9.38 -21.69 -7.24
C GLY A 226 9.51 -20.17 -7.36
N LEU A 227 8.60 -19.41 -6.73
CA LEU A 227 8.70 -17.94 -6.67
C LEU A 227 9.83 -17.49 -5.75
N VAL A 228 9.83 -17.96 -4.51
CA VAL A 228 10.75 -17.48 -3.46
C VAL A 228 12.21 -17.82 -3.80
N ASP A 229 12.50 -19.01 -4.33
CA ASP A 229 13.85 -19.34 -4.76
C ASP A 229 14.33 -18.37 -5.86
N ALA A 230 13.46 -18.04 -6.84
CA ALA A 230 13.79 -17.09 -7.89
C ALA A 230 13.99 -15.66 -7.38
N LEU A 231 13.19 -15.20 -6.41
CA LEU A 231 13.35 -13.90 -5.75
C LEU A 231 14.69 -13.83 -5.00
N LEU A 232 15.00 -14.88 -4.24
CA LEU A 232 16.22 -14.94 -3.44
C LEU A 232 17.49 -15.09 -4.30
N ASP A 233 17.41 -15.78 -5.43
CA ASP A 233 18.49 -15.89 -6.41
C ASP A 233 18.76 -14.55 -7.13
N ALA A 234 17.76 -13.67 -7.20
CA ALA A 234 17.89 -12.31 -7.71
C ALA A 234 18.41 -11.29 -6.66
N ASP A 235 18.87 -11.75 -5.50
CA ASP A 235 19.38 -10.91 -4.39
C ASP A 235 18.31 -10.02 -3.72
N LEU A 236 17.09 -10.52 -3.56
CA LEU A 236 16.00 -9.82 -2.87
C LEU A 236 16.45 -9.25 -1.52
N VAL A 237 17.10 -10.05 -0.67
CA VAL A 237 17.47 -9.60 0.69
C VAL A 237 18.51 -8.47 0.64
N GLY A 238 19.52 -8.59 -0.23
CA GLY A 238 20.51 -7.53 -0.42
C GLY A 238 19.86 -6.20 -0.83
N LEU A 239 18.87 -6.26 -1.73
CA LEU A 239 18.15 -5.08 -2.19
C LEU A 239 17.15 -4.52 -1.16
N LEU A 240 16.50 -5.35 -0.34
CA LEU A 240 15.72 -4.89 0.81
C LEU A 240 16.60 -4.13 1.80
N VAL A 241 17.78 -4.68 2.13
CA VAL A 241 18.77 -4.02 3.02
C VAL A 241 19.28 -2.70 2.44
N SER A 242 19.46 -2.62 1.11
CA SER A 242 19.79 -1.37 0.43
C SER A 242 18.67 -0.33 0.57
N ASN A 243 17.40 -0.74 0.42
CA ASN A 243 16.26 0.15 0.58
C ASN A 243 16.11 0.68 2.03
N PHE A 244 16.27 -0.20 3.00
CA PHE A 244 16.31 0.15 4.42
C PHE A 244 17.34 1.24 4.79
N ALA A 245 18.40 1.40 3.99
CA ALA A 245 19.43 2.42 4.22
C ALA A 245 19.13 3.77 3.55
N ARG A 246 18.22 3.81 2.56
CA ARG A 246 17.92 5.03 1.78
C ARG A 246 16.53 5.62 2.05
N LEU A 247 15.57 4.81 2.50
CA LEU A 247 14.21 5.26 2.83
C LEU A 247 14.21 6.15 4.07
N ASP A 248 13.53 7.29 3.98
CA ASP A 248 13.37 8.24 5.08
C ASP A 248 12.03 8.06 5.80
N GLU A 249 12.05 7.46 6.99
CA GLU A 249 10.81 7.24 7.78
C GLU A 249 10.13 8.53 8.29
N GLU A 250 10.73 9.71 8.10
CA GLU A 250 10.06 11.00 8.30
C GLU A 250 9.04 11.28 7.19
N ASP A 251 9.26 10.76 5.98
CA ASP A 251 8.28 10.74 4.89
C ASP A 251 7.30 9.56 5.07
N GLU A 252 6.04 9.78 4.71
CA GLU A 252 4.99 8.78 4.89
C GLU A 252 5.10 7.60 3.92
N ALA A 253 5.44 7.86 2.65
CA ALA A 253 5.57 6.82 1.65
C ALA A 253 6.77 5.92 1.97
N ASP A 254 7.92 6.54 2.26
CA ASP A 254 9.14 5.81 2.62
C ASP A 254 8.98 5.03 3.93
N ARG A 255 8.26 5.59 4.92
CA ARG A 255 7.93 4.87 6.16
C ARG A 255 7.09 3.62 5.88
N ASN A 256 6.10 3.71 4.98
CA ASN A 256 5.32 2.54 4.55
C ASN A 256 6.19 1.55 3.77
N GLY A 257 7.13 2.04 2.96
CA GLY A 257 8.13 1.21 2.28
C GLY A 257 8.95 0.34 3.24
N VAL A 258 9.38 0.90 4.37
CA VAL A 258 10.06 0.14 5.42
C VAL A 258 9.13 -0.91 6.03
N TYR A 259 7.86 -0.58 6.26
CA TYR A 259 6.86 -1.52 6.76
C TYR A 259 6.65 -2.71 5.81
N TYR A 260 6.45 -2.43 4.52
CA TYR A 260 6.29 -3.48 3.50
C TYR A 260 7.54 -4.35 3.37
N ALA A 261 8.73 -3.74 3.42
CA ALA A 261 9.98 -4.49 3.38
C ALA A 261 10.17 -5.41 4.59
N LEU A 262 9.72 -5.01 5.79
CA LEU A 262 9.68 -5.88 6.96
C LEU A 262 8.69 -7.04 6.77
N GLY A 263 7.51 -6.76 6.21
CA GLY A 263 6.52 -7.78 5.87
C GLY A 263 7.04 -8.83 4.90
N VAL A 264 7.78 -8.42 3.86
CA VAL A 264 8.45 -9.37 2.96
C VAL A 264 9.42 -10.28 3.74
N VAL A 265 10.18 -9.74 4.69
CA VAL A 265 11.10 -10.54 5.51
C VAL A 265 10.36 -11.52 6.41
N GLU A 266 9.26 -11.10 7.03
CA GLU A 266 8.40 -11.97 7.84
C GLU A 266 7.82 -13.11 7.00
N ASN A 267 7.22 -12.78 5.85
CA ASN A 267 6.69 -13.71 4.86
C ASN A 267 7.72 -14.77 4.46
N LEU A 268 8.96 -14.34 4.20
CA LEU A 268 10.08 -15.24 3.92
C LEU A 268 10.46 -16.11 5.13
N CYS A 269 10.17 -15.70 6.36
CA CYS A 269 10.41 -16.49 7.57
C CYS A 269 9.31 -17.51 7.88
N SER A 270 8.19 -17.52 7.14
CA SER A 270 7.09 -18.49 7.32
C SER A 270 7.53 -19.95 7.22
N ARG A 271 8.61 -20.25 6.49
CA ARG A 271 9.16 -21.60 6.32
C ARG A 271 10.52 -21.74 7.01
N PRO A 272 10.82 -22.86 7.71
CA PRO A 272 12.08 -23.03 8.44
C PRO A 272 13.35 -22.89 7.59
N ALA A 273 13.32 -23.35 6.33
CA ALA A 273 14.48 -23.31 5.44
C ALA A 273 14.85 -21.88 5.02
N THR A 274 13.84 -21.08 4.67
CA THR A 274 14.01 -19.68 4.27
C THR A 274 14.29 -18.81 5.49
N ALA A 275 13.63 -19.03 6.63
CA ALA A 275 13.95 -18.38 7.91
C ALA A 275 15.42 -18.58 8.32
N ALA A 276 15.93 -19.82 8.20
CA ALA A 276 17.35 -20.10 8.46
C ALA A 276 18.29 -19.41 7.46
N ARG A 277 17.86 -19.20 6.21
CA ARG A 277 18.62 -18.40 5.23
C ARG A 277 18.62 -16.92 5.62
N MET A 278 17.48 -16.35 5.99
CA MET A 278 17.37 -14.95 6.46
C MET A 278 18.26 -14.72 7.68
N GLY A 279 18.32 -15.67 8.61
CA GLY A 279 19.20 -15.64 9.77
C GLY A 279 20.70 -15.65 9.46
N ARG A 280 21.12 -15.80 8.20
CA ARG A 280 22.53 -15.70 7.75
C ARG A 280 22.87 -14.36 7.13
N GLU A 281 21.88 -13.50 6.90
CA GLU A 281 22.04 -12.22 6.22
C GLU A 281 22.51 -11.15 7.20
N ASP A 282 23.84 -11.02 7.34
CA ASP A 282 24.45 -10.12 8.34
C ASP A 282 24.02 -8.65 8.16
N GLY A 283 23.74 -8.23 6.92
CA GLY A 283 23.22 -6.88 6.61
C GLY A 283 21.83 -6.63 7.20
N LEU A 284 20.92 -7.60 7.05
CA LEU A 284 19.58 -7.55 7.60
C LEU A 284 19.62 -7.55 9.13
N LEU A 285 20.35 -8.49 9.74
CA LEU A 285 20.49 -8.58 11.20
C LEU A 285 21.08 -7.30 11.80
N THR A 286 22.09 -6.73 11.14
CA THR A 286 22.71 -5.46 11.57
C THR A 286 21.72 -4.31 11.50
N TRP A 287 20.91 -4.24 10.43
CA TRP A 287 19.92 -3.18 10.29
C TRP A 287 18.80 -3.31 11.33
N LEU A 288 18.21 -4.50 11.51
CA LEU A 288 17.17 -4.76 12.51
C LEU A 288 17.64 -4.37 13.91
N LEU A 289 18.83 -4.83 14.31
CA LEU A 289 19.40 -4.51 15.62
C LEU A 289 19.62 -3.00 15.81
N ARG A 290 20.02 -2.26 14.77
CA ARG A 290 20.13 -0.79 14.83
C ARG A 290 18.76 -0.13 14.91
N ARG A 291 17.78 -0.64 14.15
CA ARG A 291 16.43 -0.07 14.06
C ARG A 291 15.69 -0.12 15.39
N ILE A 292 15.79 -1.24 16.12
CA ILE A 292 15.19 -1.36 17.47
C ILE A 292 15.89 -0.45 18.50
N GLN A 293 17.17 -0.10 18.28
CA GLN A 293 17.89 0.81 19.16
C GLN A 293 17.61 2.30 18.87
N ARG A 294 16.96 2.63 17.75
CA ARG A 294 16.64 4.01 17.37
C ARG A 294 15.83 4.67 18.49
N LYS A 295 16.28 5.84 18.95
CA LYS A 295 15.57 6.60 19.99
C LYS A 295 14.38 7.32 19.37
N GLU A 296 13.20 7.07 19.91
CA GLU A 296 11.94 7.66 19.47
C GLU A 296 11.15 8.09 20.71
N ALA A 297 10.30 9.12 20.56
CA ALA A 297 9.47 9.61 21.67
C ALA A 297 8.39 8.61 22.08
N ARG A 298 7.90 7.83 21.12
CA ARG A 298 7.00 6.69 21.26
C ARG A 298 7.52 5.58 20.37
N VAL A 299 7.24 4.33 20.73
CA VAL A 299 7.56 3.20 19.84
C VAL A 299 6.70 3.34 18.59
N SER A 300 7.35 3.49 17.43
CA SER A 300 6.67 3.45 16.13
C SER A 300 6.36 2.02 15.70
N GLN A 301 5.39 1.86 14.80
CA GLN A 301 5.02 0.57 14.20
C GLN A 301 6.25 -0.12 13.58
N ASN A 302 7.03 0.57 12.74
CA ASN A 302 8.26 0.01 12.16
C ASN A 302 9.30 -0.40 13.22
N LYS A 303 9.33 0.28 14.37
CA LYS A 303 10.23 -0.08 15.46
C LYS A 303 9.78 -1.36 16.17
N GLN A 304 8.49 -1.48 16.45
CA GLN A 304 7.87 -2.70 16.97
C GLN A 304 8.09 -3.86 15.99
N TYR A 305 7.74 -3.66 14.72
CA TYR A 305 7.82 -4.70 13.71
C TYR A 305 9.27 -5.18 13.45
N ALA A 306 10.25 -4.27 13.50
CA ALA A 306 11.66 -4.67 13.43
C ALA A 306 12.10 -5.53 14.64
N ALA A 307 11.49 -5.36 15.82
CA ALA A 307 11.76 -6.20 16.98
C ALA A 307 11.13 -7.58 16.82
N GLU A 308 9.88 -7.64 16.35
CA GLU A 308 9.17 -8.88 16.02
C GLU A 308 9.92 -9.72 14.98
N VAL A 309 10.32 -9.13 13.85
CA VAL A 309 11.11 -9.83 12.83
C VAL A 309 12.43 -10.35 13.41
N LEU A 310 13.10 -9.58 14.28
CA LEU A 310 14.31 -10.04 14.94
C LEU A 310 14.04 -11.18 15.94
N ALA A 311 12.89 -11.17 16.62
CA ALA A 311 12.44 -12.26 17.49
C ALA A 311 12.18 -13.54 16.68
N ILE A 312 11.47 -13.46 15.55
CA ILE A 312 11.26 -14.58 14.61
C ILE A 312 12.60 -15.18 14.17
N LEU A 313 13.55 -14.33 13.74
CA LEU A 313 14.87 -14.78 13.32
C LEU A 313 15.66 -15.43 14.46
N SER A 314 15.52 -14.96 15.70
CA SER A 314 16.16 -15.57 16.86
C SER A 314 15.60 -16.97 17.19
N GLN A 315 14.33 -17.22 16.84
CA GLN A 315 13.69 -18.53 17.02
C GLN A 315 14.07 -19.51 15.91
N SER A 316 14.35 -19.00 14.70
CA SER A 316 14.54 -19.81 13.48
C SER A 316 15.63 -20.88 13.57
N SER A 317 16.84 -20.55 14.05
CA SER A 317 17.99 -21.45 14.01
C SER A 317 19.10 -21.07 14.99
N ALA A 318 19.85 -22.08 15.45
CA ALA A 318 21.02 -21.86 16.33
C ALA A 318 22.13 -21.06 15.64
N GLU A 319 22.30 -21.24 14.32
CA GLU A 319 23.27 -20.48 13.53
C GLU A 319 22.90 -18.99 13.51
N GLY A 320 21.62 -18.67 13.23
CA GLY A 320 21.12 -17.30 13.26
C GLY A 320 21.28 -16.64 14.63
N ARG A 321 20.92 -17.36 15.71
CA ARG A 321 21.19 -16.87 17.08
C ARG A 321 22.66 -16.59 17.34
N GLY A 322 23.56 -17.46 16.90
CA GLY A 322 25.00 -17.26 17.02
C GLY A 322 25.47 -15.96 16.34
N ARG A 323 24.94 -15.65 15.16
CA ARG A 323 25.23 -14.40 14.44
C ARG A 323 24.67 -13.19 15.17
N ILE A 324 23.42 -13.24 15.61
CA ILE A 324 22.78 -12.16 16.38
C ILE A 324 23.56 -11.87 17.67
N VAL A 325 23.96 -12.89 18.43
CA VAL A 325 24.83 -12.74 19.61
C VAL A 325 26.19 -12.10 19.26
N GLY A 326 26.74 -12.46 18.09
CA GLY A 326 27.97 -11.88 17.54
C GLY A 326 27.89 -10.37 17.30
N LEU A 327 26.70 -9.83 17.04
CA LEU A 327 26.42 -8.40 16.85
C LEU A 327 26.24 -7.61 18.15
N ASP A 328 26.56 -8.22 19.29
CA ASP A 328 26.36 -7.63 20.62
C ASP A 328 24.89 -7.38 20.99
N ALA A 329 24.00 -8.16 20.37
CA ALA A 329 22.57 -8.03 20.57
C ALA A 329 22.15 -8.26 22.03
N VAL A 330 22.82 -9.14 22.80
CA VAL A 330 22.45 -9.41 24.21
C VAL A 330 22.55 -8.14 25.06
N ASP A 331 23.66 -7.40 24.96
CA ASP A 331 23.83 -6.15 25.71
C ASP A 331 22.83 -5.08 25.25
N ALA A 332 22.66 -4.92 23.94
CA ALA A 332 21.66 -4.01 23.38
C ALA A 332 20.24 -4.32 23.87
N MET A 333 19.83 -5.59 23.84
CA MET A 333 18.53 -6.05 24.32
C MET A 333 18.36 -5.78 25.81
N LEU A 334 19.37 -6.09 26.64
CA LEU A 334 19.35 -5.81 28.08
C LEU A 334 19.18 -4.31 28.39
N GLN A 335 19.87 -3.45 27.65
CA GLN A 335 19.72 -2.00 27.78
C GLN A 335 18.31 -1.53 27.39
N LEU A 336 17.72 -2.12 26.34
CA LEU A 336 16.38 -1.79 25.88
C LEU A 336 15.31 -2.25 26.87
N VAL A 337 15.37 -3.49 27.36
CA VAL A 337 14.37 -4.00 28.33
C VAL A 337 14.51 -3.38 29.72
N ALA A 338 15.67 -2.82 30.06
CA ALA A 338 15.90 -2.17 31.36
C ALA A 338 14.92 -1.02 31.64
N ARG A 339 14.34 -0.40 30.60
CA ARG A 339 13.31 0.65 30.75
C ARG A 339 12.04 0.15 31.42
N TYR A 340 11.71 -1.12 31.26
CA TYR A 340 10.50 -1.75 31.79
C TYR A 340 10.69 -2.39 33.18
N ARG A 341 11.90 -2.31 33.75
CA ARG A 341 12.22 -2.93 35.05
C ARG A 341 11.27 -2.53 36.19
N LYS A 342 10.75 -1.30 36.15
CA LYS A 342 9.96 -0.70 37.24
C LYS A 342 8.46 -0.65 36.95
N GLY A 343 8.03 -1.06 35.77
CA GLY A 343 6.64 -1.00 35.34
C GLY A 343 6.50 -1.36 33.87
N ASP A 344 5.41 -2.07 33.59
CA ASP A 344 5.01 -2.45 32.24
C ASP A 344 4.48 -1.22 31.48
N PRO A 345 4.57 -1.22 30.13
CA PRO A 345 3.94 -0.20 29.31
C PRO A 345 2.41 -0.22 29.41
N ASP A 346 1.78 0.82 28.85
CA ASP A 346 0.32 0.85 28.71
C ASP A 346 -0.12 -0.30 27.78
N LYS A 347 -1.24 -0.94 28.14
CA LYS A 347 -1.72 -2.13 27.43
C LYS A 347 -2.32 -1.81 26.06
N GLY A 348 -2.13 -2.73 25.12
CA GLY A 348 -2.76 -2.76 23.80
C GLY A 348 -2.20 -1.75 22.81
N GLY A 349 -0.89 -1.46 22.90
CA GLY A 349 -0.19 -0.60 21.97
C GLY A 349 1.18 -1.14 21.61
N GLU A 350 1.82 -0.48 20.64
CA GLU A 350 3.08 -0.90 20.00
C GLU A 350 4.24 -1.03 21.01
N GLU A 351 4.16 -0.32 22.15
CA GLU A 351 5.18 -0.41 23.20
C GLU A 351 5.08 -1.68 24.06
N GLU A 352 3.88 -2.26 24.23
CA GLU A 352 3.67 -3.57 24.89
C GLU A 352 4.22 -4.69 24.02
N GLU A 353 3.82 -4.73 22.74
CA GLU A 353 4.30 -5.71 21.76
C GLU A 353 5.82 -5.64 21.59
N TYR A 354 6.37 -4.44 21.38
CA TYR A 354 7.82 -4.25 21.31
C TYR A 354 8.54 -4.73 22.57
N MET A 355 7.96 -4.56 23.77
CA MET A 355 8.55 -5.10 24.99
C MET A 355 8.59 -6.63 24.96
N GLU A 356 7.48 -7.26 24.58
CA GLU A 356 7.34 -8.71 24.49
C GLU A 356 8.32 -9.30 23.47
N ASP A 357 8.41 -8.72 22.27
CA ASP A 357 9.35 -9.10 21.22
C ASP A 357 10.82 -9.06 21.70
N LEU A 358 11.19 -8.00 22.43
CA LEU A 358 12.54 -7.89 22.99
C LEU A 358 12.82 -8.99 24.01
N PHE A 359 11.86 -9.34 24.87
CA PHE A 359 12.03 -10.41 25.85
C PHE A 359 12.07 -11.78 25.20
N GLU A 360 11.26 -12.02 24.17
CA GLU A 360 11.27 -13.25 23.40
C GLU A 360 12.63 -13.44 22.71
N ALA A 361 13.07 -12.43 21.96
CA ALA A 361 14.38 -12.43 21.32
C ALA A 361 15.50 -12.64 22.35
N LEU A 362 15.50 -11.89 23.45
CA LEU A 362 16.51 -12.02 24.50
C LEU A 362 16.53 -13.43 25.08
N THR A 363 15.37 -14.04 25.33
CA THR A 363 15.26 -15.40 25.87
C THR A 363 15.88 -16.42 24.93
N CYS A 364 15.61 -16.31 23.63
CA CYS A 364 16.23 -17.15 22.62
C CYS A 364 17.75 -16.97 22.58
N LEU A 365 18.24 -15.73 22.60
CA LEU A 365 19.68 -15.43 22.53
C LEU A 365 20.44 -15.91 23.76
N VAL A 366 19.88 -15.74 24.96
CA VAL A 366 20.51 -16.20 26.20
C VAL A 366 20.30 -17.68 26.46
N ASP A 367 19.63 -18.45 25.59
CA ASP A 367 19.66 -19.90 25.70
C ASP A 367 20.96 -20.49 25.10
N GLU A 368 21.56 -19.80 24.13
CA GLU A 368 22.84 -20.18 23.53
C GLU A 368 24.01 -19.99 24.52
N PRO A 369 24.99 -20.91 24.61
CA PRO A 369 26.13 -20.77 25.51
C PRO A 369 26.92 -19.47 25.33
N ALA A 370 27.05 -18.99 24.09
CA ALA A 370 27.71 -17.73 23.78
C ALA A 370 26.91 -16.52 24.29
N GLY A 371 25.57 -16.59 24.21
CA GLY A 371 24.68 -15.55 24.73
C GLY A 371 24.69 -15.52 26.26
N LYS A 372 24.68 -16.69 26.92
CA LYS A 372 24.79 -16.81 28.40
C LYS A 372 26.06 -16.20 28.99
N ALA A 373 27.12 -16.12 28.19
CA ALA A 373 28.43 -15.63 28.62
C ALA A 373 28.64 -14.13 28.40
N LYS A 374 27.75 -13.49 27.62
CA LYS A 374 27.68 -12.03 27.48
C LYS A 374 26.78 -11.46 28.57
#